data_AF-U6RVD8-F1
#
_entry.id   AF-U6RVD8-F1
#
_cell.length_a   1.000
_cell.length_b   1.000
_cell.length_c   1.000
_cell.angle_alpha   90.00
_cell.angle_beta   90.00
_cell.angle_gamma   90.00
#
_symmetry.space_group_name_H-M   'P 1'
#
loop_
_entity.id
_entity.type
_entity.pdbx_description
1 polymer ?
#
loop_
_entity_poly.entity_id
_entity_poly.type
_entity_poly.pdbx_seq_one_letter_code
_entity_poly.pdbx_strand_id
1 'polypeptide(L)'
;MFRGGNIQRFQLCIKPDDLFIPEEKVKKSILLKQNDIVTPAVTSLENIGKMARIEMDMCNTTVGGFVFIIRPFGASVYFSKYLLTFMSSPTAIEYMKSITNKSGQAFYNIGKERLMNALVPVPPLAEQGRIDRQITDVFSRIKA
;
A
#
# COMPACT_ATOMS: atom_id res chain seq x y z
N MET A 1 0.69 5.45 -15.17
CA MET A 1 0.77 5.95 -13.77
C MET A 1 -0.47 5.50 -13.02
N PHE A 2 -0.31 4.82 -11.88
CA PHE A 2 -1.43 4.35 -11.07
C PHE A 2 -2.01 5.44 -10.17
N ARG A 3 -3.34 5.44 -10.04
CA ARG A 3 -4.13 6.33 -9.18
C ARG A 3 -4.77 5.52 -8.06
N GLY A 4 -5.42 6.19 -7.10
CA GLY A 4 -6.09 5.51 -5.98
C GLY A 4 -7.09 4.44 -6.44
N GLY A 5 -7.77 4.65 -7.57
CA GLY A 5 -8.71 3.68 -8.14
C GLY A 5 -8.09 2.39 -8.67
N ASN A 6 -6.77 2.32 -8.88
CA ASN A 6 -6.05 1.11 -9.25
C ASN A 6 -5.77 0.20 -8.04
N ILE A 7 -5.88 0.73 -6.82
CA ILE A 7 -5.49 0.03 -5.60
C ILE A 7 -6.74 -0.57 -4.95
N GLN A 8 -6.82 -1.89 -4.92
CA GLN A 8 -7.79 -2.65 -4.14
C GLN A 8 -7.12 -3.26 -2.92
N ARG A 9 -7.90 -3.88 -2.03
CA ARG A 9 -7.34 -4.59 -0.86
C ARG A 9 -6.51 -5.77 -1.36
N PHE A 10 -5.21 -5.72 -1.08
CA PHE A 10 -4.20 -6.72 -1.45
C PHE A 10 -3.95 -6.90 -2.95
N GLN A 11 -4.53 -6.06 -3.82
CA GLN A 11 -4.40 -6.23 -5.27
C GLN A 11 -4.25 -4.89 -5.99
N LEU A 12 -3.34 -4.86 -6.96
CA LEU A 12 -3.19 -3.77 -7.90
C LEU A 12 -3.87 -4.13 -9.22
N CYS A 13 -4.76 -3.27 -9.70
CA CYS A 13 -5.52 -3.45 -10.93
C CYS A 13 -5.05 -2.44 -11.98
N ILE A 14 -4.56 -2.94 -13.11
CA ILE A 14 -4.28 -2.12 -14.29
C ILE A 14 -5.61 -1.79 -14.97
N LYS A 15 -5.77 -0.53 -15.39
CA LYS A 15 -6.99 -0.07 -16.06
C LYS A 15 -6.68 0.43 -17.47
N PRO A 16 -7.63 0.32 -18.41
CA PRO A 16 -7.43 0.79 -19.78
C PRO A 16 -7.28 2.32 -19.88
N ASP A 17 -7.76 3.08 -18.89
CA ASP A 17 -7.66 4.53 -18.81
C ASP A 17 -6.45 5.03 -17.98
N ASP A 18 -5.44 4.17 -17.79
CA ASP A 18 -4.24 4.55 -17.06
C ASP A 18 -3.43 5.61 -17.84
N LEU A 19 -3.00 6.64 -17.11
CA LEU A 19 -2.34 7.80 -17.70
C LEU A 19 -0.87 7.51 -18.03
N PHE A 20 -0.44 7.89 -19.23
CA PHE A 20 0.95 7.89 -19.63
C PHE A 20 1.56 9.28 -19.46
N ILE A 21 2.72 9.33 -18.83
CA ILE A 21 3.47 10.58 -18.58
C ILE A 21 4.86 10.40 -19.19
N PRO A 22 5.41 11.40 -19.90
CA PRO A 22 6.77 11.35 -20.41
C PRO A 22 7.78 11.03 -19.30
N GLU A 23 8.74 10.15 -19.60
CA GLU A 23 9.73 9.65 -18.63
C GLU A 23 10.54 10.79 -17.99
N GLU A 24 10.88 11.82 -18.78
CA GLU A 24 11.58 13.04 -18.36
C GLU A 24 10.87 13.81 -17.23
N LYS A 25 9.56 13.63 -17.06
CA LYS A 25 8.76 14.26 -15.99
C LYS A 25 8.67 13.40 -14.73
N VAL A 26 9.21 12.18 -14.76
CA VAL A 26 9.13 11.21 -13.67
C VAL A 26 10.50 11.07 -12.99
N LYS A 27 10.55 11.32 -11.68
CA LYS A 27 11.76 11.07 -10.90
C LYS A 27 11.98 9.56 -10.76
N LYS A 28 13.20 9.07 -11.03
CA LYS A 28 13.54 7.64 -10.87
C LYS A 28 13.28 7.09 -9.46
N SER A 29 13.30 7.95 -8.42
CA SER A 29 13.04 7.55 -7.04
C SER A 29 11.60 7.09 -6.77
N ILE A 30 10.63 7.55 -7.58
CA ILE A 30 9.20 7.21 -7.45
C ILE A 30 8.74 6.13 -8.43
N LEU A 31 9.65 5.53 -9.19
CA LEU A 31 9.35 4.31 -9.94
C LEU A 31 9.08 3.18 -8.95
N LEU A 32 8.06 2.37 -9.25
CA LEU A 32 7.62 1.28 -8.39
C LEU A 32 8.62 0.13 -8.44
N LYS A 33 8.98 -0.36 -7.27
CA LYS A 33 9.93 -1.46 -7.06
C LYS A 33 9.24 -2.62 -6.38
N GLN A 34 9.79 -3.82 -6.56
CA GLN A 34 9.37 -5.00 -5.82
C GLN A 34 9.32 -4.69 -4.32
N ASN A 35 8.29 -5.21 -3.64
CA ASN A 35 8.03 -5.04 -2.22
C ASN A 35 7.60 -3.63 -1.77
N ASP A 36 7.48 -2.66 -2.69
CA ASP A 36 6.75 -1.43 -2.39
C ASP A 36 5.30 -1.74 -2.02
N ILE A 37 4.75 -0.99 -1.08
CA ILE A 37 3.32 -1.00 -0.77
C ILE A 37 2.75 0.34 -1.24
N VAL A 38 1.69 0.29 -2.03
CA VAL A 38 0.97 1.47 -2.51
C VAL A 38 -0.36 1.61 -1.79
N THR A 39 -0.70 2.83 -1.38
CA THR A 39 -1.99 3.15 -0.73
C THR A 39 -2.49 4.51 -1.20
N PRO A 40 -3.80 4.69 -1.44
CA PRO A 40 -4.35 6.02 -1.66
C PRO A 40 -4.04 6.92 -0.45
N ALA A 41 -3.45 8.09 -0.72
CA ALA A 41 -3.19 9.12 0.29
C ALA A 41 -4.39 10.06 0.46
N VAL A 42 -5.14 10.26 -0.64
CA VAL A 42 -6.36 11.07 -0.68
C VAL A 42 -7.48 10.23 -1.27
N THR A 43 -8.51 9.98 -0.48
CA THR A 43 -9.61 9.08 -0.86
C THR A 43 -10.84 9.32 0.03
N SER A 44 -11.94 8.62 -0.23
CA SER A 44 -13.09 8.58 0.69
C SER A 44 -12.81 7.72 1.92
N LEU A 45 -13.57 7.92 3.00
CA LEU A 45 -13.32 7.32 4.32
C LEU A 45 -13.36 5.78 4.29
N GLU A 46 -14.24 5.19 3.48
CA GLU A 46 -14.39 3.74 3.29
C GLU A 46 -13.23 3.09 2.52
N ASN A 47 -12.48 3.91 1.78
CA ASN A 47 -11.33 3.48 0.98
C ASN A 47 -9.99 3.69 1.70
N ILE A 48 -9.99 4.31 2.90
CA ILE A 48 -8.79 4.41 3.74
C ILE A 48 -8.32 3.00 4.11
N GLY A 49 -7.01 2.78 3.98
CA GLY A 49 -6.39 1.48 4.28
C GLY A 49 -6.47 0.46 3.15
N LYS A 50 -6.94 0.83 1.95
CA LYS A 50 -6.73 0.02 0.76
C LYS A 50 -5.25 0.04 0.39
N MET A 51 -4.62 -1.14 0.37
CA MET A 51 -3.20 -1.27 0.07
C MET A 51 -2.94 -2.44 -0.86
N ALA A 52 -1.94 -2.30 -1.71
CA ALA A 52 -1.43 -3.38 -2.54
C ALA A 52 0.10 -3.41 -2.50
N ARG A 53 0.67 -4.61 -2.57
CA ARG A 53 2.12 -4.79 -2.69
C ARG A 53 2.50 -4.96 -4.15
N ILE A 54 3.64 -4.39 -4.53
CA ILE A 54 4.25 -4.55 -5.83
C ILE A 54 5.03 -5.86 -5.85
N GLU A 55 4.62 -6.80 -6.71
CA GLU A 55 5.17 -8.15 -6.77
C GLU A 55 6.55 -8.20 -7.46
N MET A 56 6.81 -7.28 -8.39
CA MET A 56 8.05 -7.19 -9.17
C MET A 56 8.36 -5.74 -9.56
N ASP A 57 9.63 -5.45 -9.85
CA ASP A 57 10.04 -4.11 -10.30
C ASP A 57 9.26 -3.65 -11.54
N MET A 58 8.77 -2.41 -11.51
CA MET A 58 8.04 -1.80 -12.61
C MET A 58 8.79 -0.56 -13.10
N CYS A 59 9.83 -0.77 -13.90
CA CYS A 59 10.78 0.26 -14.33
C CYS A 59 10.15 1.46 -15.06
N ASN A 60 8.96 1.29 -15.65
CA ASN A 60 8.26 2.33 -16.39
C ASN A 60 6.94 2.74 -15.72
N THR A 61 6.75 2.41 -14.45
CA THR A 61 5.49 2.68 -13.73
C THR A 61 5.72 3.44 -12.44
N THR A 62 4.89 4.44 -12.22
CA THR A 62 4.85 5.26 -11.00
C THR A 62 3.40 5.49 -10.58
N VAL A 63 3.20 6.19 -9.47
CA VAL A 63 1.88 6.54 -8.92
C VAL A 63 1.62 8.04 -9.01
N GLY A 64 0.35 8.43 -8.99
CA GLY A 64 -0.05 9.84 -8.94
C GLY A 64 0.23 10.48 -7.57
N GLY A 65 0.22 11.82 -7.54
CA GLY A 65 0.55 12.60 -6.33
C GLY A 65 -0.35 12.36 -5.11
N PHE A 66 -1.47 11.66 -5.28
CA PHE A 66 -2.41 11.29 -4.22
C PHE A 66 -2.32 9.81 -3.80
N VAL A 67 -1.19 9.17 -4.09
CA VAL A 67 -0.89 7.79 -3.69
C VAL A 67 0.46 7.81 -2.96
N PHE A 68 0.52 7.17 -1.79
CA PHE A 68 1.79 6.95 -1.11
C PHE A 68 2.45 5.68 -1.62
N ILE A 69 3.77 5.75 -1.77
CA ILE A 69 4.67 4.60 -1.89
C ILE A 69 5.31 4.43 -0.52
N ILE A 70 5.03 3.31 0.13
CA ILE A 70 5.70 2.87 1.35
C ILE A 70 6.76 1.87 0.90
N ARG A 71 8.03 2.27 1.00
CA ARG A 71 9.18 1.46 0.59
C ARG A 71 9.96 1.01 1.82
N PRO A 72 9.82 -0.27 2.24
CA PRO A 72 10.67 -0.84 3.27
C PRO A 72 12.16 -0.79 2.89
N PHE A 73 13.03 -0.37 3.81
CA PHE A 73 14.47 -0.38 3.57
C PHE A 73 15.04 -1.80 3.75
N GLY A 74 15.70 -2.34 2.72
CA GLY A 74 16.42 -3.62 2.78
C GLY A 74 15.56 -4.83 3.13
N ALA A 75 14.24 -4.75 2.93
CA ALA A 75 13.32 -5.71 3.52
C ALA A 75 13.03 -6.92 2.63
N SER A 76 12.93 -8.08 3.27
CA SER A 76 12.59 -9.35 2.63
C SER A 76 11.15 -9.33 2.07
N VAL A 77 10.86 -10.29 1.19
CA VAL A 77 9.49 -10.55 0.73
C VAL A 77 8.54 -10.82 1.92
N TYR A 78 9.00 -11.53 2.95
CA TYR A 78 8.19 -11.80 4.14
C TYR A 78 7.88 -10.54 4.94
N PHE A 79 8.83 -9.62 5.08
CA PHE A 79 8.59 -8.36 5.78
C PHE A 79 7.56 -7.51 5.06
N SER A 80 7.69 -7.36 3.74
CA SER A 80 6.73 -6.56 2.97
C SER A 80 5.32 -7.15 2.95
N LYS A 81 5.20 -8.49 2.90
CA LYS A 81 3.91 -9.17 3.06
C LYS A 81 3.33 -9.00 4.46
N TYR A 82 4.14 -9.20 5.49
CA TYR A 82 3.74 -8.99 6.88
C TYR A 82 3.26 -7.55 7.10
N LEU A 83 4.01 -6.56 6.62
CA LEU A 83 3.68 -5.14 6.73
C LEU A 83 2.36 -4.84 6.00
N LEU A 84 2.16 -5.36 4.79
CA LEU A 84 0.90 -5.23 4.06
C LEU A 84 -0.27 -5.78 4.87
N THR A 85 -0.14 -6.99 5.43
CA THR A 85 -1.18 -7.62 6.24
C THR A 85 -1.46 -6.82 7.51
N PHE A 86 -0.42 -6.44 8.26
CA PHE A 86 -0.58 -5.65 9.48
C PHE A 86 -1.25 -4.31 9.20
N MET A 87 -0.79 -3.57 8.19
CA MET A 87 -1.35 -2.27 7.82
C MET A 87 -2.78 -2.36 7.27
N SER A 88 -3.17 -3.53 6.76
CA SER A 88 -4.53 -3.84 6.32
C SER A 88 -5.44 -4.38 7.43
N SER A 89 -4.93 -4.54 8.67
CA SER A 89 -5.72 -5.00 9.81
C SER A 89 -6.71 -3.92 10.29
N PRO A 90 -7.82 -4.30 10.95
CA PRO A 90 -8.78 -3.35 11.50
C PRO A 90 -8.11 -2.27 12.38
N THR A 91 -7.20 -2.68 13.27
CA THR A 91 -6.48 -1.77 14.17
C THR A 91 -5.64 -0.73 13.41
N ALA A 92 -4.89 -1.15 12.39
CA ALA A 92 -4.09 -0.23 11.60
C ALA A 92 -4.97 0.71 10.76
N ILE A 93 -6.10 0.21 10.23
CA ILE A 93 -7.07 1.02 9.49
C ILE A 93 -7.74 2.06 10.39
N GLU A 94 -8.13 1.69 11.61
CA GLU A 94 -8.67 2.63 12.60
C GLU A 94 -7.65 3.70 12.95
N TYR A 95 -6.39 3.32 13.17
CA TYR A 95 -5.31 4.28 13.36
C TYR A 95 -5.18 5.23 12.15
N MET A 96 -5.14 4.70 10.93
CA MET A 96 -5.08 5.52 9.71
C MET A 96 -6.24 6.51 9.61
N LYS A 97 -7.47 6.06 9.92
CA LYS A 97 -8.66 6.94 9.98
C LYS A 97 -8.50 8.04 11.04
N SER A 98 -7.97 7.73 12.22
CA SER A 98 -7.73 8.70 13.30
C SER A 98 -6.71 9.80 12.94
N ILE A 99 -5.86 9.53 11.95
CA ILE A 99 -4.85 10.47 11.44
C ILE A 99 -5.25 11.11 10.11
N THR A 100 -6.49 10.92 9.67
CA THR A 100 -7.00 11.54 8.44
C THR A 100 -7.68 12.87 8.72
N ASN A 101 -7.45 13.82 7.82
CA ASN A 101 -8.12 15.12 7.84
C ASN A 101 -9.04 15.24 6.63
N LYS A 102 -10.27 15.72 6.86
CA LYS A 102 -11.23 16.02 5.80
C LYS A 102 -10.79 17.28 5.06
N SER A 103 -10.72 17.21 3.73
CA SER A 103 -10.55 18.35 2.83
C SER A 103 -11.70 18.41 1.82
N GLY A 104 -12.40 19.54 1.77
CA GLY A 104 -13.57 19.67 0.89
C GLY A 104 -14.72 18.75 1.29
N GLN A 105 -15.62 18.47 0.34
CA GLN A 105 -16.90 17.80 0.66
C GLN A 105 -16.75 16.28 0.86
N ALA A 106 -15.77 15.63 0.20
CA ALA A 106 -15.66 14.16 0.19
C ALA A 106 -14.22 13.59 0.19
N PHE A 107 -13.18 14.41 0.31
CA PHE A 107 -11.79 13.91 0.30
C PHE A 107 -11.22 13.85 1.71
N TYR A 108 -10.56 12.74 2.04
CA TYR A 108 -9.85 12.52 3.28
C TYR A 108 -8.37 12.30 2.97
N ASN A 109 -7.50 13.04 3.65
CA ASN A 109 -6.06 12.98 3.46
C ASN A 109 -5.43 12.29 4.65
N ILE A 110 -4.68 11.23 4.40
CA ILE A 110 -3.91 10.56 5.45
C ILE A 110 -2.73 11.45 5.83
N GLY A 111 -2.60 11.79 7.11
CA GLY A 111 -1.50 12.60 7.63
C GLY A 111 -0.17 11.87 7.48
N LYS A 112 0.64 12.25 6.48
CA LYS A 112 1.90 11.61 6.13
C LYS A 112 2.86 11.47 7.33
N GLU A 113 3.07 12.55 8.08
CA GLU A 113 4.00 12.54 9.23
C GLU A 113 3.54 11.59 10.33
N ARG A 114 2.23 11.56 10.62
CA ARG A 114 1.68 10.63 11.62
C ARG A 114 1.78 9.19 11.14
N LEU A 115 1.52 8.92 9.86
CA LEU A 115 1.67 7.60 9.26
C LEU A 115 3.13 7.11 9.31
N MET A 116 4.11 7.99 9.06
CA MET A 116 5.54 7.65 9.17
C MET A 116 5.97 7.31 10.61
N ASN A 117 5.26 7.84 11.61
CA ASN A 117 5.51 7.57 13.03
C ASN A 117 4.59 6.46 13.59
N ALA A 118 3.85 5.74 12.73
CA ALA A 118 3.01 4.64 13.17
C ALA A 118 3.86 3.50 13.73
N LEU A 119 3.46 2.98 14.89
CA LEU A 119 4.11 1.82 15.49
C LEU A 119 3.68 0.54 14.76
N VAL A 120 4.66 -0.26 14.35
CA VAL A 120 4.46 -1.57 13.72
C VAL A 120 5.17 -2.60 14.58
N PRO A 121 4.48 -3.63 15.11
CA PRO A 121 5.14 -4.74 15.77
C PRO A 121 5.89 -5.55 14.72
N VAL A 122 7.22 -5.65 14.81
CA VAL A 122 8.02 -6.38 13.82
C VAL A 122 8.53 -7.68 14.46
N PRO A 123 7.92 -8.85 14.16
CA PRO A 123 8.42 -10.12 14.68
C PRO A 123 9.70 -10.55 13.94
N PRO A 124 10.44 -11.55 14.44
CA PRO A 124 11.59 -12.12 13.73
C PRO A 124 11.22 -12.61 12.32
N LEU A 125 12.18 -12.61 11.39
CA LEU A 125 11.92 -12.95 9.98
C LEU A 125 11.29 -14.34 9.78
N ALA A 126 11.72 -15.34 10.54
CA ALA A 126 11.13 -16.68 10.50
C ALA A 126 9.64 -16.67 10.89
N GLU A 127 9.28 -15.82 11.87
CA GLU A 127 7.91 -15.67 12.33
C GLU A 127 7.06 -14.90 11.32
N GLN A 128 7.62 -13.87 10.66
CA GLN A 128 6.96 -13.20 9.54
C GLN A 128 6.58 -14.20 8.43
N GLY A 129 7.49 -15.13 8.09
CA GLY A 129 7.22 -16.20 7.12
C GLY A 129 6.22 -17.27 7.62
N ARG A 130 6.15 -17.53 8.93
CA ARG A 130 5.11 -18.40 9.52
C ARG A 130 3.74 -17.74 9.43
N ILE A 131 3.63 -16.45 9.76
CA ILE A 131 2.41 -15.66 9.67
C ILE A 131 1.90 -15.60 8.22
N ASP A 132 2.77 -15.31 7.25
CA ASP A 132 2.41 -15.27 5.83
C ASP A 132 1.76 -16.58 5.36
N ARG A 133 2.36 -17.73 5.73
CA ARG A 133 1.83 -19.05 5.39
C ARG A 133 0.45 -19.31 6.00
N GLN A 134 0.27 -19.02 7.28
CA GLN A 134 -0.99 -19.21 7.99
C GLN A 134 -2.11 -18.36 7.37
N ILE A 135 -1.82 -17.11 7.08
CA ILE A 135 -2.78 -16.20 6.47
C ILE A 135 -3.14 -16.67 5.05
N THR A 136 -2.14 -17.03 4.26
CA THR A 136 -2.35 -17.54 2.89
C THR A 136 -3.22 -18.81 2.88
N ASP A 137 -2.98 -19.74 3.81
CA ASP A 137 -3.78 -20.97 3.97
C ASP A 137 -5.23 -20.67 4.38
N VAL A 138 -5.47 -19.72 5.28
CA VAL A 138 -6.85 -19.31 5.63
C VAL A 138 -7.55 -18.67 4.43
N PHE A 139 -6.89 -17.77 3.70
CA PHE A 139 -7.48 -17.10 2.54
C PHE A 139 -7.77 -18.07 1.39
N SER A 140 -6.96 -19.11 1.18
CA SER A 140 -7.21 -20.11 0.14
C SER A 140 -8.47 -20.92 0.41
N ARG A 141 -8.78 -21.19 1.69
CA ARG A 141 -9.99 -21.93 2.11
C ARG A 141 -11.28 -21.12 2.02
N ILE A 142 -11.20 -19.79 2.13
CA ILE A 142 -12.37 -18.89 2.02
C ILE A 142 -12.71 -18.57 0.56
N LYS A 143 -11.72 -18.65 -0.33
CA LYS A 143 -11.90 -18.41 -1.78
C LYS A 143 -12.32 -19.67 -2.57
N ALA A 144 -12.27 -20.85 -1.93
CA ALA A 144 -12.78 -22.11 -2.47
C ALA A 144 -14.29 -22.22 -2.22
#